data_AF-A0A2D6UC82-F1
#
_entry.id   AF-A0A2D6UC82-F1
#
_cell.length_a   1.000
_cell.length_b   1.000
_cell.length_c   1.000
_cell.angle_alpha   90.00
_cell.angle_beta   90.00
_cell.angle_gamma   90.00
#
_symmetry.space_group_name_H-M   'P 1'
#
loop_
_entity.id
_entity.type
_entity.pdbx_description
1 polymer ?
#
loop_
_entity_poly.entity_id
_entity_poly.type
_entity_poly.pdbx_seq_one_letter_code
_entity_poly.pdbx_strand_id
1 'polypeptide(L)'
;MREAFRLVGLVATLLTAVMWALLAARTPTTTYHVVPLIVASAWPAIDGSIGAGLTQRRSVNAALGGFVLAVATAIILGVKGDLDGPTLWATQGTVAVLVEHVAFAAVGALAGFIHAVRTASTAPKVE
;
A
#
# COMPACT_ATOMS: atom_id res chain seq x y z
N MET A 1 -15.92 -14.84 13.04
CA MET A 1 -15.47 -13.46 13.35
C MET A 1 -13.99 -13.23 13.04
N ARG A 2 -13.03 -14.02 13.56
CA ARG A 2 -11.59 -13.79 13.29
C ARG A 2 -11.23 -13.73 11.80
N GLU A 3 -11.78 -14.59 10.95
CA GLU A 3 -11.50 -14.58 9.51
C GLU A 3 -12.06 -13.36 8.77
N ALA A 4 -13.25 -12.89 9.15
CA ALA A 4 -13.83 -11.67 8.59
C ALA A 4 -12.89 -10.48 8.85
N PHE A 5 -12.34 -10.38 10.05
CA PHE A 5 -11.32 -9.37 10.40
C PHE A 5 -9.99 -9.56 9.67
N ARG A 6 -9.62 -10.78 9.24
CA ARG A 6 -8.41 -11.02 8.42
C ARG A 6 -8.52 -10.44 7.02
N LEU A 7 -9.73 -10.37 6.48
CA LEU A 7 -9.97 -9.90 5.12
C LEU A 7 -10.17 -8.39 5.04
N VAL A 8 -10.50 -7.72 6.15
CA VAL A 8 -10.74 -6.25 6.14
C VAL A 8 -9.53 -5.49 5.59
N GLY A 9 -8.32 -5.80 6.07
CA GLY A 9 -7.10 -5.15 5.60
C GLY A 9 -6.87 -5.36 4.11
N LEU A 10 -6.98 -6.62 3.64
CA LEU A 10 -6.85 -6.97 2.23
C LEU A 10 -7.89 -6.26 1.35
N VAL A 11 -9.17 -6.31 1.74
CA VAL A 11 -10.27 -5.71 0.99
C VAL A 11 -10.09 -4.19 0.90
N ALA A 12 -9.75 -3.54 2.01
CA ALA A 12 -9.49 -2.10 2.02
C ALA A 12 -8.32 -1.71 1.11
N THR A 13 -7.25 -2.50 1.11
CA THR A 13 -6.10 -2.27 0.22
C THR A 13 -6.47 -2.47 -1.24
N LEU A 14 -7.22 -3.54 -1.58
CA LEU A 14 -7.69 -3.77 -2.94
C LEU A 14 -8.59 -2.63 -3.43
N LEU A 15 -9.53 -2.17 -2.60
CA LEU A 15 -10.40 -1.04 -2.96
C LEU A 15 -9.60 0.24 -3.18
N THR A 16 -8.59 0.51 -2.36
CA THR A 16 -7.69 1.65 -2.54
C THR A 16 -6.91 1.55 -3.85
N ALA A 17 -6.39 0.37 -4.19
CA ALA A 17 -5.68 0.14 -5.45
C ALA A 17 -6.60 0.29 -6.68
N VAL A 18 -7.84 -0.20 -6.60
CA VAL A 18 -8.85 -0.01 -7.65
C VAL A 18 -9.20 1.46 -7.82
N MET A 19 -9.42 2.18 -6.72
CA MET A 19 -9.71 3.62 -6.77
C MET A 19 -8.57 4.40 -7.40
N TRP A 20 -7.32 4.06 -7.05
CA TRP A 20 -6.14 4.64 -7.66
C TRP A 20 -6.11 4.41 -9.18
N ALA A 21 -6.33 3.17 -9.62
CA ALA A 21 -6.36 2.86 -11.04
C ALA A 21 -7.45 3.62 -11.80
N LEU A 22 -8.64 3.78 -11.21
CA LEU A 22 -9.73 4.56 -11.80
C LEU A 22 -9.40 6.05 -11.90
N LEU A 23 -8.75 6.62 -10.89
CA LEU A 23 -8.31 8.01 -10.88
C LEU A 23 -7.23 8.25 -11.95
N ALA A 24 -6.20 7.40 -11.98
CA ALA A 24 -5.13 7.47 -12.98
C ALA A 24 -5.66 7.37 -14.41
N ALA A 25 -6.58 6.44 -14.68
CA ALA A 25 -7.19 6.29 -16.01
C ALA A 25 -8.06 7.48 -16.43
N ARG A 26 -8.64 8.23 -15.48
CA ARG A 26 -9.45 9.43 -15.78
C ARG A 26 -8.59 10.68 -15.98
N THR A 27 -7.45 10.76 -15.33
CA THR A 27 -6.53 11.90 -15.42
C THR A 27 -5.08 11.41 -15.55
N PRO A 28 -4.68 10.87 -16.72
CA PRO A 28 -3.34 10.28 -16.92
C PRO A 28 -2.19 11.26 -16.71
N THR A 29 -2.46 12.55 -16.88
CA THR A 29 -1.50 13.65 -16.69
C THR A 29 -1.33 14.08 -15.24
N THR A 30 -2.11 13.51 -14.32
CA THR A 30 -2.03 13.80 -12.87
C THR A 30 -1.34 12.65 -12.15
N THR A 31 -0.20 12.94 -11.52
CA THR A 31 0.54 11.94 -10.75
C THR A 31 0.04 11.88 -9.31
N TYR A 32 -0.37 10.70 -8.87
CA TYR A 32 -0.86 10.46 -7.52
C TYR A 32 0.26 9.93 -6.60
N HIS A 33 1.25 10.77 -6.32
CA HIS A 33 2.52 10.40 -5.66
C HIS A 33 2.37 9.62 -4.34
N VAL A 34 1.38 9.99 -3.52
CA VAL A 34 1.21 9.43 -2.16
C VAL A 34 0.37 8.15 -2.16
N VAL A 35 -0.40 7.89 -3.23
CA VAL A 35 -1.33 6.76 -3.26
C VAL A 35 -0.63 5.39 -3.16
N PRO A 36 0.54 5.15 -3.77
CA PRO A 36 1.33 3.92 -3.54
C PRO A 36 1.68 3.69 -2.08
N LEU A 37 2.00 4.76 -1.34
CA LEU A 37 2.29 4.68 0.09
C LEU A 37 1.04 4.24 0.87
N ILE A 38 -0.13 4.80 0.53
CA ILE A 38 -1.40 4.43 1.16
C ILE A 38 -1.74 2.96 0.87
N VAL A 39 -1.66 2.54 -0.40
CA VAL A 39 -1.91 1.15 -0.80
C VAL A 39 -0.96 0.20 -0.06
N ALA A 40 0.34 0.49 -0.04
CA ALA A 40 1.32 -0.38 0.57
C ALA A 40 1.22 -0.48 2.11
N SER A 41 0.75 0.58 2.77
CA SER A 41 0.60 0.63 4.23
C SER A 41 -0.74 0.11 4.74
N ALA A 42 -1.80 0.18 3.92
CA ALA A 42 -3.18 -0.06 4.37
C ALA A 42 -3.37 -1.45 4.99
N TRP A 43 -2.90 -2.52 4.32
CA TRP A 43 -3.11 -3.88 4.81
C TRP A 43 -2.42 -4.12 6.15
N PRO A 44 -1.09 -3.97 6.29
CA PRO A 44 -0.43 -4.20 7.57
C PRO A 44 -0.94 -3.26 8.68
N ALA A 45 -1.28 -2.01 8.36
CA ALA A 45 -1.77 -1.07 9.37
C ALA A 45 -3.16 -1.46 9.93
N ILE A 46 -4.08 -1.86 9.04
CA ILE A 46 -5.41 -2.32 9.43
C ILE A 46 -5.33 -3.64 10.18
N ASP A 47 -4.54 -4.60 9.68
CA ASP A 47 -4.33 -5.88 10.36
C ASP A 47 -3.77 -5.64 11.77
N GLY A 48 -2.74 -4.80 11.90
CA GLY A 48 -2.16 -4.42 13.20
C GLY A 48 -3.15 -3.81 14.18
N SER A 49 -4.02 -2.93 13.69
CA SER A 49 -5.00 -2.21 14.52
C SER A 49 -6.16 -3.09 14.98
N ILE A 50 -6.54 -4.09 14.19
CA ILE A 50 -7.64 -5.01 14.49
C ILE A 50 -7.14 -6.26 15.24
N GLY A 51 -5.89 -6.65 15.02
CA GLY A 51 -5.32 -7.94 15.42
C GLY A 51 -4.39 -7.87 16.63
N ALA A 52 -4.91 -7.53 17.83
CA ALA A 52 -4.22 -7.82 19.08
C ALA A 52 -3.75 -9.30 19.09
N GLY A 53 -2.44 -9.54 19.11
CA GLY A 53 -1.83 -10.89 19.03
C GLY A 53 -1.36 -11.36 17.64
N LEU A 54 -1.18 -10.46 16.67
CA LEU A 54 -0.58 -10.81 15.38
C LEU A 54 0.88 -11.27 15.49
N THR A 55 1.23 -12.33 14.75
CA THR A 55 2.61 -12.80 14.65
C THR A 55 3.42 -11.89 13.73
N GLN A 56 4.72 -11.71 14.02
CA GLN A 56 5.64 -10.96 13.16
C GLN A 56 5.58 -11.40 11.70
N ARG A 57 5.49 -12.72 11.45
CA ARG A 57 5.38 -13.29 10.10
C ARG A 57 4.15 -12.77 9.35
N ARG A 58 3.01 -12.60 10.03
CA ARG A 58 1.81 -12.06 9.38
C ARG A 58 1.96 -10.57 9.06
N SER A 59 2.57 -9.78 9.94
CA SER A 59 2.87 -8.37 9.66
C SER A 59 3.80 -8.21 8.45
N VAL A 60 4.81 -9.09 8.33
CA VAL A 60 5.70 -9.12 7.15
C VAL A 60 4.92 -9.48 5.88
N ASN A 61 4.10 -10.54 5.92
CA ASN A 61 3.31 -10.95 4.75
C ASN A 61 2.33 -9.87 4.30
N ALA A 62 1.67 -9.18 5.23
CA ALA A 62 0.74 -8.10 4.91
C ALA A 62 1.48 -6.89 4.29
N ALA A 63 2.64 -6.52 4.82
CA ALA A 63 3.47 -5.45 4.26
C ALA A 63 3.99 -5.78 2.85
N LEU A 64 4.46 -7.02 2.64
CA LEU A 64 4.86 -7.50 1.32
C LEU A 64 3.67 -7.53 0.35
N GLY A 65 2.50 -7.98 0.81
CA GLY A 65 1.28 -8.00 0.01
C GLY A 65 0.86 -6.60 -0.46
N GLY A 66 0.84 -5.62 0.45
CA GLY A 66 0.57 -4.22 0.12
C GLY A 66 1.60 -3.64 -0.85
N PHE A 67 2.89 -3.88 -0.61
CA PHE A 67 3.97 -3.44 -1.49
C PHE A 67 3.83 -4.00 -2.90
N VAL A 68 3.69 -5.32 -3.04
CA VAL A 68 3.55 -6.00 -4.34
C VAL A 68 2.32 -5.47 -5.07
N LEU A 69 1.20 -5.27 -4.39
CA LEU A 69 -0.01 -4.74 -5.00
C LEU A 69 0.17 -3.30 -5.49
N ALA A 70 0.83 -2.44 -4.72
CA ALA A 70 1.14 -1.07 -5.15
C ALA A 70 2.06 -1.06 -6.38
N VAL A 71 3.12 -1.87 -6.38
CA VAL A 71 4.06 -1.98 -7.50
C VAL A 71 3.39 -2.55 -8.74
N ALA A 72 2.61 -3.63 -8.60
CA ALA A 72 1.88 -4.23 -9.72
C ALA A 72 0.89 -3.24 -10.35
N THR A 73 0.17 -2.47 -9.51
CA THR A 73 -0.74 -1.43 -9.98
C THR A 73 0.02 -0.33 -10.74
N ALA A 74 1.17 0.12 -10.23
CA ALA A 74 2.01 1.10 -10.91
C ALA A 74 2.49 0.60 -12.27
N ILE A 75 2.95 -0.66 -12.35
CA ILE A 75 3.39 -1.27 -13.62
C ILE A 75 2.25 -1.33 -14.62
N ILE A 76 1.05 -1.77 -14.19
CA ILE A 76 -0.13 -1.86 -15.07
C ILE A 76 -0.48 -0.48 -15.63
N LEU A 77 -0.53 0.55 -14.76
CA LEU A 77 -0.85 1.90 -15.19
C LEU A 77 0.26 2.49 -16.09
N GLY A 78 1.52 2.23 -15.77
CA GLY A 78 2.67 2.66 -16.58
C GLY A 78 2.68 2.05 -17.98
N VAL A 79 2.36 0.77 -18.11
CA VAL A 79 2.24 0.09 -19.42
C VAL A 79 1.07 0.65 -20.23
N LYS A 80 0.01 1.12 -19.58
CA LYS A 80 -1.16 1.70 -20.24
C LYS A 80 -1.01 3.18 -20.62
N GLY A 81 0.05 3.85 -20.19
CA GLY A 81 0.18 5.30 -20.33
C GLY A 81 -0.71 6.08 -19.37
N ASP A 82 -1.22 5.44 -18.31
CA ASP A 82 -2.05 6.07 -17.28
C ASP A 82 -1.19 6.77 -16.20
N LEU A 83 0.13 6.88 -16.39
CA LEU A 83 1.13 7.48 -15.49
C LEU A 83 2.04 8.48 -16.23
N ASP A 84 1.44 9.38 -17.00
CA ASP A 84 2.15 10.34 -17.87
C ASP A 84 2.36 11.72 -17.22
N GLY A 85 1.95 11.89 -15.96
CA GLY A 85 2.20 13.10 -15.19
C GLY A 85 3.66 13.28 -14.75
N PRO A 86 4.05 14.49 -14.31
CA PRO A 86 5.39 14.75 -13.78
C PRO A 86 5.60 14.04 -12.43
N THR A 87 6.86 13.68 -12.12
CA THR A 87 7.25 13.25 -10.76
C THR A 87 7.40 14.46 -9.81
N LEU A 88 7.56 14.22 -8.51
CA LEU A 88 7.89 15.27 -7.52
C LEU A 88 9.22 15.96 -7.82
N TRP A 89 10.12 15.30 -8.53
CA TRP A 89 11.41 15.84 -8.94
C TRP A 89 11.38 16.53 -10.30
N ALA A 90 10.18 16.83 -10.83
CA ALA A 90 9.97 17.42 -12.16
C ALA A 90 10.62 16.62 -13.30
N THR A 91 10.91 15.34 -13.09
CA THR A 91 11.35 14.41 -14.14
C THR A 91 10.14 13.80 -14.82
N GLN A 92 10.29 13.46 -16.10
CA GLN A 92 9.23 12.91 -16.93
C GLN A 92 9.65 11.54 -17.48
N GLY A 93 8.65 10.74 -17.84
CA GLY A 93 8.82 9.42 -18.43
C GLY A 93 8.50 8.27 -17.47
N THR A 94 8.02 7.18 -18.06
CA THR A 94 7.47 6.02 -17.33
C THR A 94 8.41 5.46 -16.28
N VAL A 95 9.72 5.39 -16.57
CA VAL A 95 10.72 4.86 -15.62
C VAL A 95 10.83 5.74 -14.37
N ALA A 96 10.87 7.06 -14.54
CA ALA A 96 10.98 7.99 -13.42
C ALA A 96 9.73 7.91 -12.51
N VAL A 97 8.54 7.84 -13.12
CA VAL A 97 7.28 7.70 -12.39
C VAL A 97 7.23 6.35 -11.66
N LEU A 98 7.64 5.25 -12.30
CA LEU A 98 7.70 3.94 -11.65
C LEU A 98 8.66 3.91 -10.46
N VAL A 99 9.87 4.48 -10.60
CA VAL A 99 10.85 4.55 -9.50
C VAL A 99 10.28 5.32 -8.31
N GLU A 100 9.62 6.45 -8.55
CA GLU A 100 8.93 7.21 -7.52
C GLU A 100 7.87 6.38 -6.79
N HIS A 101 6.99 5.73 -7.55
CA HIS A 101 5.90 4.94 -7.00
C HIS A 101 6.41 3.73 -6.19
N VAL A 102 7.49 3.08 -6.66
CA VAL A 102 8.17 2.00 -5.92
C VAL A 102 8.77 2.52 -4.62
N ALA A 103 9.42 3.69 -4.64
CA ALA A 103 9.98 4.30 -3.42
C ALA A 103 8.89 4.64 -2.39
N PHE A 104 7.79 5.26 -2.82
CA PHE A 104 6.65 5.55 -1.94
C PHE A 104 5.97 4.28 -1.42
N ALA A 105 5.82 3.25 -2.25
CA ALA A 105 5.30 1.96 -1.82
C ALA A 105 6.22 1.31 -0.76
N ALA A 106 7.54 1.36 -0.93
CA ALA A 106 8.48 0.83 0.05
C ALA A 106 8.37 1.56 1.41
N VAL A 107 8.28 2.90 1.38
CA VAL A 107 8.06 3.72 2.58
C VAL A 107 6.71 3.36 3.24
N GLY A 108 5.65 3.21 2.46
CA GLY A 108 4.33 2.82 2.97
C GLY A 108 4.31 1.44 3.62
N ALA A 109 4.88 0.44 2.95
CA ALA A 109 4.98 -0.91 3.49
C ALA A 109 5.75 -0.93 4.82
N LEU A 110 6.86 -0.19 4.91
CA LEU A 110 7.65 -0.07 6.13
C LEU A 110 6.86 0.63 7.24
N ALA A 111 6.20 1.75 6.95
CA ALA A 111 5.39 2.48 7.91
C ALA A 111 4.24 1.61 8.45
N GLY A 112 3.52 0.92 7.57
CA GLY A 112 2.44 0.01 7.95
C GLY A 112 2.94 -1.18 8.78
N PHE A 113 4.11 -1.74 8.45
CA PHE A 113 4.76 -2.78 9.24
C PHE A 113 5.12 -2.30 10.65
N ILE A 114 5.77 -1.13 10.77
CA ILE A 114 6.14 -0.54 12.07
C ILE A 114 4.89 -0.32 12.92
N HIS A 115 3.82 0.22 12.33
CA HIS A 115 2.54 0.41 13.02
C HIS A 115 1.98 -0.92 13.52
N ALA A 116 1.98 -1.96 12.67
CA ALA A 116 1.49 -3.28 13.02
C ALA A 116 2.27 -3.93 14.18
N VAL A 117 3.59 -3.78 14.20
CA VAL A 117 4.43 -4.30 15.28
C VAL A 117 4.19 -3.55 16.59
N ARG A 118 4.11 -2.22 16.54
CA ARG A 118 3.86 -1.39 17.73
C ARG A 118 2.50 -1.69 18.36
N THR A 119 1.46 -1.78 17.54
CA THR A 119 0.10 -2.11 18.01
C THR A 119 -0.01 -3.53 18.58
N ALA A 120 0.74 -4.49 18.03
CA ALA A 120 0.83 -5.83 18.60
C ALA A 120 1.53 -5.84 19.98
N SER A 121 2.55 -4.99 20.19
CA SER A 121 3.30 -4.92 21.46
C SER A 121 2.55 -4.27 22.62
N THR A 122 1.54 -3.43 22.34
CA THR A 122 0.77 -2.70 23.35
C THR A 122 -0.54 -3.39 23.76
N ALA A 123 -0.88 -4.52 23.14
CA ALA A 123 -2.08 -5.28 23.47
C ALA A 123 -1.95 -5.89 24.89
N PRO A 124 -2.95 -5.70 25.78
CA PRO A 124 -2.91 -6.29 27.12
C PRO A 124 -2.85 -7.82 27.02
N LYS A 125 -1.88 -8.43 27.71
CA LYS A 125 -1.84 -9.88 27.89
C LYS A 125 -3.02 -10.24 28.78
N VAL A 126 -4.01 -10.92 28.22
CA VAL A 126 -5.07 -11.56 29.02
C VAL A 126 -4.41 -12.77 29.68
N GLU A 127 -4.09 -12.63 30.97
CA GLU A 127 -3.71 -13.76 31.84
C GLU A 127 -4.91 -14.67 32.12
#